data_AF-A0A0C9YWD9-F1
#
_entry.id   AF-A0A0C9YWD9-F1
#
_cell.length_a   1.000
_cell.length_b   1.000
_cell.length_c   1.000
_cell.angle_alpha   90.00
_cell.angle_beta   90.00
_cell.angle_gamma   90.00
#
_symmetry.space_group_name_H-M   'P 1'
#
loop_
_entity.id
_entity.type
_entity.pdbx_description
1 polymer ?
#
loop_
_entity_poly.entity_id
_entity_poly.type
_entity_poly.pdbx_seq_one_letter_code
_entity_poly.pdbx_strand_id
1 'polypeptide(L)'
;MGGACDAFLRLTFWMKWVEIVHLGRPMADDDFLFPALGTNGVLQPGEPLSHDMVQKWIDEAVAGAGIRRTFSTHCYRRGGAQYRFMFAPVGQRWTLARVRWWGGWAEGEHVSGTTTSYLGVQRDTLMRYLLDELHCYENDHSDALRPVSHEANDSFAGEAALARPASSEALQMAHASLTADVAALHATVKEVSSMVSTDMKEIRQQLSEMGRLVARTLAAPAPTCLAANPNGIAATACQQSSATPSAIQPARASTRSYPPPLISLQPTHLTVPQPVQRSGPPMSVSLSSRVGPQRTASTSTSTRRTSNLPPGLLIPNVPVLHVDGTRTPKSDSWRDIVRHWTEGEPRLGLHIPLKDWPHHYYNGRYGRQFNTKHYQRSVVATEFLNEFQGDEDAFLKAYGGAAREGHTKLLKVILGARNRYRGDGECRSHLANEPGPQRT
;
A
#
# COMPACT_ATOMS: atom_id res chain seq x y z
N MET A 1 -13.36 1.68 -2.81
CA MET A 1 -12.03 1.53 -2.18
C MET A 1 -11.53 2.76 -1.40
N GLY A 2 -12.25 3.89 -1.34
CA GLY A 2 -11.74 5.14 -0.75
C GLY A 2 -11.38 5.12 0.75
N GLY A 3 -11.99 4.25 1.56
CA GLY A 3 -11.72 4.18 3.01
C GLY A 3 -10.47 3.38 3.43
N ALA A 4 -9.83 2.66 2.51
CA ALA A 4 -8.64 1.86 2.81
C ALA A 4 -7.34 2.69 2.82
N CYS A 5 -7.35 3.90 2.26
CA CYS A 5 -6.16 4.75 2.08
C CYS A 5 -6.14 5.99 2.98
N ASP A 6 -7.03 6.09 3.97
CA ASP A 6 -6.96 7.17 4.97
C ASP A 6 -5.95 6.82 6.06
N ALA A 7 -4.68 7.08 5.77
CA ALA A 7 -3.58 6.82 6.70
C ALA A 7 -3.75 7.60 8.02
N PHE A 8 -4.36 8.79 7.99
CA PHE A 8 -4.55 9.62 9.18
C PHE A 8 -5.54 9.00 10.15
N LEU A 9 -6.73 8.62 9.67
CA LEU A 9 -7.73 7.95 10.51
C LEU A 9 -7.24 6.58 10.98
N ARG A 10 -6.58 5.81 10.10
CA ARG A 10 -6.02 4.49 10.47
C ARG A 10 -4.95 4.61 11.53
N LEU A 11 -4.11 5.64 11.45
CA LEU A 11 -3.07 5.88 12.44
C LEU A 11 -3.65 6.32 13.78
N THR A 12 -4.67 7.19 13.76
CA THR A 12 -5.36 7.62 14.97
C THR A 12 -6.04 6.44 15.68
N PHE A 13 -6.72 5.59 14.91
CA PHE A 13 -7.31 4.36 15.44
C PHE A 13 -6.25 3.41 16.00
N TRP A 14 -5.14 3.21 15.28
CA TRP A 14 -4.02 2.40 15.71
C TRP A 14 -3.45 2.88 17.05
N MET A 15 -3.14 4.17 17.18
CA MET A 15 -2.62 4.74 18.43
C MET A 15 -3.58 4.49 19.59
N LYS A 16 -4.88 4.77 19.40
CA LYS A 16 -5.89 4.54 20.45
C LYS A 16 -6.00 3.07 20.84
N TRP A 17 -5.90 2.17 19.87
CA TRP A 17 -5.90 0.73 20.12
C TRP A 17 -4.67 0.30 20.92
N VAL A 18 -3.47 0.78 20.57
CA VAL A 18 -2.23 0.52 21.33
C VAL A 18 -2.34 1.03 22.77
N GLU A 19 -2.78 2.27 22.96
CA GLU A 19 -2.98 2.89 24.28
C GLU A 19 -3.91 2.06 25.18
N ILE A 20 -5.07 1.67 24.65
CA ILE A 20 -6.12 1.00 25.43
C ILE A 20 -5.80 -0.48 25.64
N VAL A 21 -5.37 -1.19 24.60
CA VAL A 21 -5.29 -2.66 24.60
C VAL A 21 -3.93 -3.14 25.09
N HIS A 22 -2.85 -2.41 24.82
CA HIS A 22 -1.49 -2.86 25.11
C HIS A 22 -0.79 -2.10 26.22
N LEU A 23 -0.99 -0.78 26.31
CA LEU A 23 -0.25 0.04 27.27
C LEU A 23 -1.02 0.28 28.57
N GLY A 24 -2.35 0.36 28.52
CA GLY A 24 -3.17 0.81 29.65
C GLY A 24 -2.89 2.26 30.06
N ARG A 25 -2.19 3.02 29.20
CA ARG A 25 -1.83 4.43 29.38
C ARG A 25 -1.77 5.13 28.02
N PRO A 26 -1.89 6.47 27.99
CA PRO A 26 -1.56 7.24 26.79
C PRO A 26 -0.12 6.98 26.33
N MET A 27 0.13 7.06 25.03
CA MET A 27 1.49 7.00 24.48
C MET A 27 2.29 8.21 24.99
N ALA A 28 3.51 7.95 25.45
CA ALA A 28 4.46 8.97 25.87
C ALA A 28 5.21 9.53 24.65
N ASP A 29 5.83 10.70 24.82
CA ASP A 29 6.54 11.38 23.73
C ASP A 29 7.75 10.57 23.20
N ASP A 30 8.29 9.67 24.01
CA ASP A 30 9.41 8.78 23.69
C ASP A 30 8.96 7.39 23.18
N ASP A 31 7.66 7.07 23.21
CA ASP A 31 7.15 5.81 22.69
C ASP A 31 7.15 5.82 21.15
N PHE A 32 7.61 4.73 20.54
CA PHE A 32 7.53 4.55 19.09
C PHE A 32 6.08 4.31 18.64
N LEU A 33 5.67 5.02 17.58
CA LEU A 33 4.37 4.90 16.94
C LEU A 33 4.04 3.48 16.46
N PHE A 34 5.07 2.77 16.00
CA PHE A 34 5.03 1.35 15.66
C PHE A 34 6.08 0.64 16.51
N PRO A 35 5.72 0.21 17.73
CA PRO A 35 6.68 -0.38 18.65
C PRO A 35 7.01 -1.82 18.25
N ALA A 36 8.16 -2.32 18.69
CA ALA A 36 8.58 -3.69 18.47
C ALA A 36 7.62 -4.67 19.15
N LEU A 37 7.39 -5.82 18.51
CA LEU A 37 6.57 -6.90 19.07
C LEU A 37 7.50 -7.97 19.65
N GLY A 38 7.43 -8.16 20.97
CA GLY A 38 8.15 -9.24 21.65
C GLY A 38 7.64 -10.61 21.21
N THR A 39 8.45 -11.66 21.44
CA THR A 39 8.09 -13.04 21.11
C THR A 39 6.85 -13.56 21.84
N ASN A 40 6.49 -12.92 22.96
CA ASN A 40 5.29 -13.17 23.75
C ASN A 40 4.06 -12.37 23.25
N GLY A 41 4.17 -11.61 22.15
CA GLY A 41 3.10 -10.76 21.64
C GLY A 41 2.89 -9.45 22.43
N VAL A 42 3.80 -9.12 23.34
CA VAL A 42 3.75 -7.85 24.10
C VAL A 42 4.50 -6.77 23.32
N LEU A 43 3.89 -5.60 23.15
CA LEU A 43 4.53 -4.44 22.52
C LEU A 43 5.60 -3.86 23.44
N GLN A 44 6.71 -3.43 22.86
CA GLN A 44 7.84 -2.78 23.53
C GLN A 44 7.91 -1.31 23.07
N PRO A 45 7.28 -0.36 23.79
CA PRO A 45 7.11 1.02 23.33
C PRO A 45 8.42 1.75 23.07
N GLY A 46 9.47 1.44 23.83
CA GLY A 46 10.80 2.04 23.69
C GLY A 46 11.68 1.41 22.61
N GLU A 47 11.18 0.44 21.84
CA GLU A 47 11.93 -0.19 20.75
C GLU A 47 11.18 -0.04 19.43
N PRO A 48 11.83 0.37 18.33
CA PRO A 48 11.17 0.52 17.04
C PRO A 48 10.92 -0.84 16.39
N LEU A 49 9.79 -0.96 15.69
CA LEU A 49 9.51 -2.11 14.84
C LEU A 49 10.62 -2.29 13.79
N SER A 50 11.20 -3.50 13.72
CA SER A 50 12.29 -3.79 12.80
C SER A 50 11.82 -3.91 11.35
N HIS A 51 12.69 -3.53 10.42
CA HIS A 51 12.43 -3.69 8.98
C HIS A 51 12.10 -5.14 8.61
N ASP A 52 12.81 -6.11 9.18
CA ASP A 52 12.60 -7.53 8.89
C ASP A 52 11.22 -8.01 9.36
N MET A 53 10.71 -7.47 10.47
CA MET A 53 9.36 -7.77 10.93
C MET A 53 8.31 -7.19 9.97
N VAL A 54 8.50 -5.95 9.50
CA VAL A 54 7.60 -5.34 8.50
C VAL A 54 7.58 -6.18 7.22
N GLN A 55 8.75 -6.59 6.73
CA GLN A 55 8.85 -7.43 5.53
C GLN A 55 8.17 -8.78 5.73
N LYS A 56 8.37 -9.41 6.90
CA LYS A 56 7.69 -10.67 7.25
C LYS A 56 6.16 -10.52 7.22
N TRP A 57 5.62 -9.46 7.80
CA TRP A 57 4.17 -9.20 7.79
C TRP A 57 3.63 -8.92 6.39
N ILE A 58 4.40 -8.24 5.54
CA ILE A 58 4.06 -8.06 4.12
C ILE A 58 3.97 -9.42 3.44
N ASP A 59 4.97 -10.30 3.64
CA ASP A 59 4.99 -11.62 3.02
C ASP A 59 3.81 -12.49 3.49
N GLU A 60 3.49 -12.46 4.78
CA GLU A 60 2.33 -13.16 5.36
C GLU A 60 1.00 -12.63 4.79
N ALA A 61 0.84 -11.31 4.68
CA ALA A 61 -0.38 -10.70 4.13
C ALA A 61 -0.56 -11.03 2.63
N VAL A 62 0.52 -10.98 1.86
CA VAL A 62 0.54 -11.34 0.42
C VAL A 62 0.19 -12.81 0.22
N ALA A 63 0.76 -13.70 1.05
CA ALA A 63 0.45 -15.12 1.04
C ALA A 63 -1.02 -15.37 1.41
N GLY A 64 -1.53 -14.72 2.46
CA GLY A 64 -2.93 -14.80 2.89
C GLY A 64 -3.92 -14.29 1.84
N ALA A 65 -3.52 -13.32 1.03
CA ALA A 65 -4.30 -12.80 -0.10
C ALA A 65 -4.20 -13.69 -1.37
N GLY A 66 -3.39 -14.75 -1.37
CA GLY A 66 -3.19 -15.63 -2.52
C GLY A 66 -2.42 -14.98 -3.68
N ILE A 67 -1.68 -13.90 -3.42
CA ILE A 67 -0.94 -13.18 -4.46
C ILE A 67 0.40 -13.87 -4.69
N ARG A 68 0.64 -14.34 -5.93
CA ARG A 68 1.84 -15.13 -6.29
C ARG A 68 3.15 -14.34 -6.37
N ARG A 69 3.12 -13.02 -6.20
CA ARG A 69 4.28 -12.13 -6.33
C ARG A 69 4.79 -11.75 -4.95
N THR A 70 6.09 -11.55 -4.82
CA THR A 70 6.69 -11.01 -3.59
C THR A 70 6.66 -9.49 -3.62
N PHE A 71 6.33 -8.87 -2.48
CA PHE A 71 6.32 -7.42 -2.33
C PHE A 71 7.32 -7.02 -1.26
N SER A 72 7.95 -5.86 -1.43
CA SER A 72 8.75 -5.23 -0.39
C SER A 72 8.16 -3.89 0.00
N THR A 73 8.68 -3.30 1.09
CA THR A 73 8.38 -1.92 1.49
C THR A 73 8.55 -0.92 0.32
N HIS A 74 9.56 -1.13 -0.53
CA HIS A 74 9.80 -0.33 -1.74
C HIS A 74 8.67 -0.46 -2.78
N CYS A 75 8.07 -1.64 -2.92
CA CYS A 75 6.93 -1.85 -3.82
C CYS A 75 5.73 -0.98 -3.43
N TYR A 76 5.45 -0.84 -2.12
CA TYR A 76 4.37 0.02 -1.64
C TYR A 76 4.67 1.51 -1.81
N ARG A 77 5.92 1.95 -1.59
CA ARG A 77 6.35 3.33 -1.88
C ARG A 77 6.15 3.66 -3.36
N ARG A 78 6.58 2.77 -4.27
CA ARG A 78 6.38 2.91 -5.72
C ARG A 78 4.90 2.89 -6.10
N GLY A 79 4.15 1.89 -5.64
CA GLY A 79 2.73 1.74 -5.95
C GLY A 79 1.88 2.90 -5.43
N GLY A 80 2.20 3.44 -4.25
CA GLY A 80 1.54 4.62 -3.70
C GLY A 80 1.80 5.89 -4.53
N ALA A 81 3.04 6.06 -5.00
CA ALA A 81 3.39 7.16 -5.90
C ALA A 81 2.66 7.06 -7.25
N GLN A 82 2.66 5.86 -7.86
CA GLN A 82 1.93 5.58 -9.10
C GLN A 82 0.42 5.79 -8.91
N TYR A 83 -0.16 5.31 -7.82
CA TYR A 83 -1.57 5.51 -7.52
C TYR A 83 -1.93 6.98 -7.37
N ARG A 84 -1.22 7.73 -6.53
CA ARG A 84 -1.52 9.15 -6.32
C ARG A 84 -1.29 9.99 -7.56
N PHE A 85 -0.34 9.64 -8.42
CA PHE A 85 -0.08 10.38 -9.65
C PHE A 85 -1.06 10.00 -10.78
N MET A 86 -1.33 8.70 -10.98
CA MET A 86 -1.99 8.18 -12.18
C MET A 86 -3.39 7.61 -11.92
N PHE A 87 -3.59 6.88 -10.84
CA PHE A 87 -4.79 6.05 -10.66
C PHE A 87 -5.83 6.60 -9.69
N ALA A 88 -5.47 7.58 -8.87
CA ALA A 88 -6.42 8.24 -7.97
C ALA A 88 -7.53 8.93 -8.79
N PRO A 89 -8.75 9.04 -8.24
CA PRO A 89 -9.82 9.80 -8.89
C PRO A 89 -9.37 11.22 -9.25
N VAL A 90 -9.92 11.76 -10.33
CA VAL A 90 -9.67 13.15 -10.74
C VAL A 90 -10.03 14.09 -9.59
N GLY A 91 -9.14 15.05 -9.29
CA GLY A 91 -9.23 15.90 -8.11
C GLY A 91 -8.59 15.34 -6.84
N GLN A 92 -8.32 14.03 -6.77
CA GLN A 92 -7.57 13.38 -5.68
C GLN A 92 -6.13 13.00 -6.08
N ARG A 93 -5.80 13.15 -7.37
CA ARG A 93 -4.44 12.99 -7.88
C ARG A 93 -3.52 14.05 -7.30
N TRP A 94 -2.26 13.69 -7.13
CA TRP A 94 -1.23 14.57 -6.62
C TRP A 94 -0.34 15.04 -7.76
N THR A 95 0.08 16.30 -7.66
CA THR A 95 1.13 16.82 -8.54
C THR A 95 2.43 16.04 -8.32
N LEU A 96 3.29 16.02 -9.34
CA LEU A 96 4.59 15.35 -9.25
C LEU A 96 5.41 15.86 -8.05
N ALA A 97 5.38 17.17 -7.80
CA ALA A 97 6.05 17.78 -6.65
C ALA A 97 5.54 17.23 -5.31
N ARG A 98 4.23 17.05 -5.15
CA ARG A 98 3.63 16.48 -3.94
C ARG A 98 3.99 14.99 -3.77
N VAL A 99 4.01 14.23 -4.86
CA VAL A 99 4.44 12.82 -4.84
C VAL A 99 5.93 12.68 -4.49
N ARG A 100 6.79 13.56 -5.03
CA ARG A 100 8.21 13.63 -4.67
C ARG A 100 8.39 13.88 -3.18
N TRP A 101 7.74 14.93 -2.67
CA TRP A 101 7.78 15.29 -1.25
C TRP A 101 7.28 14.15 -0.35
N TRP A 102 6.08 13.61 -0.63
CA TRP A 102 5.50 12.53 0.18
C TRP A 102 6.36 11.27 0.18
N GLY A 103 6.90 10.91 -0.99
CA GLY A 103 7.75 9.75 -1.12
C GLY A 103 9.17 9.98 -0.61
N GLY A 104 9.53 11.16 -0.12
CA GLY A 104 10.90 11.48 0.31
C GLY A 104 11.93 11.35 -0.81
N TRP A 105 11.53 11.61 -2.06
CA TRP A 105 12.43 11.58 -3.20
C TRP A 105 13.26 12.87 -3.19
N ALA A 106 14.55 12.75 -2.88
CA ALA A 106 15.46 13.90 -2.91
C ALA A 106 15.70 14.35 -4.36
N GLU A 107 15.88 15.66 -4.56
CA GLU A 107 16.44 16.17 -5.81
C GLU A 107 17.81 15.53 -6.02
N GLY A 108 17.97 14.80 -7.12
CA GLY A 108 19.22 14.10 -7.44
C GLY A 108 19.32 12.64 -6.97
N GLU A 109 18.24 12.01 -6.47
CA GLU A 109 18.17 10.56 -6.26
C GLU A 109 18.15 9.82 -7.61
N HIS A 110 19.29 9.84 -8.29
CA HIS A 110 19.52 9.21 -9.59
C HIS A 110 19.90 7.74 -9.41
N VAL A 111 19.35 6.85 -10.24
CA VAL A 111 19.86 5.48 -10.39
C VAL A 111 21.32 5.55 -10.86
N SER A 112 22.24 5.33 -9.93
CA SER A 112 23.70 5.43 -10.12
C SER A 112 24.30 4.37 -11.07
N GLY A 113 23.48 3.69 -11.88
CA GLY A 113 23.88 2.51 -12.65
C GLY A 113 23.86 2.63 -14.17
N THR A 114 23.27 3.67 -14.76
CA THR A 114 23.23 3.83 -16.22
C THR A 114 24.03 5.04 -16.65
N THR A 115 25.35 4.85 -16.75
CA THR A 115 26.20 5.67 -17.62
C THR A 115 25.67 5.54 -19.05
N THR A 116 25.66 6.66 -19.78
CA THR A 116 25.44 6.79 -21.24
C THR A 116 24.00 7.07 -21.69
N SER A 117 23.63 8.36 -21.71
CA SER A 117 23.06 8.96 -22.91
C SER A 117 23.58 10.39 -23.02
N TYR A 118 24.28 10.66 -24.13
CA TYR A 118 24.99 11.90 -24.46
C TYR A 118 24.07 13.14 -24.70
N LEU A 119 22.82 13.06 -24.27
CA LEU A 119 21.85 14.15 -24.26
C LEU A 119 21.29 14.21 -22.84
N GLY A 120 21.72 15.23 -22.09
CA GLY A 120 21.58 15.36 -20.64
C GLY A 120 20.15 15.54 -20.16
N VAL A 121 19.32 14.52 -20.29
CA VAL A 121 18.04 14.42 -19.59
C VAL A 121 18.21 13.42 -18.47
N GLN A 122 18.73 13.90 -17.34
CA GLN A 122 18.74 13.16 -16.09
C GLN A 122 17.28 12.89 -15.69
N ARG A 123 16.77 11.69 -16.00
CA ARG A 123 15.44 11.30 -15.55
C ARG A 123 15.53 10.87 -14.09
N ASP A 124 14.80 11.55 -13.24
CA ASP A 124 14.64 11.17 -11.84
C ASP A 124 14.16 9.72 -11.74
N THR A 125 14.64 8.98 -10.75
CA THR A 125 14.22 7.58 -10.50
C THR A 125 12.69 7.48 -10.38
N LEU A 126 12.05 8.47 -9.76
CA LEU A 126 10.59 8.59 -9.74
C LEU A 126 9.99 8.72 -11.15
N MET A 127 10.52 9.61 -11.98
CA MET A 127 10.05 9.77 -13.37
C MET A 127 10.20 8.47 -14.15
N ARG A 128 11.30 7.74 -13.96
CA ARG A 128 11.47 6.42 -14.57
C ARG A 128 10.41 5.44 -14.10
N TYR A 129 10.11 5.36 -12.80
CA TYR A 129 9.06 4.46 -12.30
C TYR A 129 7.65 4.83 -12.78
N LEU A 130 7.38 6.11 -13.00
CA LEU A 130 6.11 6.57 -13.57
C LEU A 130 6.06 6.27 -15.07
N LEU A 131 7.12 6.56 -15.82
CA LEU A 131 7.20 6.34 -17.27
C LEU A 131 7.27 4.85 -17.64
N ASP A 132 7.99 4.02 -16.88
CA ASP A 132 8.04 2.57 -17.11
C ASP A 132 6.64 1.95 -16.96
N GLU A 133 5.83 2.47 -16.03
CA GLU A 133 4.44 2.05 -15.86
C GLU A 133 3.57 2.53 -17.03
N LEU A 134 3.70 3.81 -17.38
CA LEU A 134 3.04 4.43 -18.53
C LEU A 134 3.27 3.63 -19.82
N HIS A 135 4.52 3.28 -20.07
CA HIS A 135 4.97 2.53 -21.23
C HIS A 135 4.39 1.11 -21.23
N CYS A 136 4.23 0.47 -20.06
CA CYS A 136 3.55 -0.83 -19.99
C CYS A 136 2.07 -0.74 -20.42
N TYR A 137 1.38 0.36 -20.12
CA TYR A 137 0.00 0.58 -20.60
C TYR A 137 -0.05 0.88 -22.09
N GLU A 138 0.84 1.72 -22.61
CA GLU A 138 0.86 2.05 -24.03
C GLU A 138 1.11 0.82 -24.92
N ASN A 139 1.91 -0.15 -24.46
CA ASN A 139 2.19 -1.36 -25.24
C ASN A 139 1.10 -2.44 -25.13
N ASP A 140 0.10 -2.27 -24.25
CA ASP A 140 -1.06 -3.16 -24.18
C ASP A 140 -2.16 -2.63 -25.12
N HIS A 141 -1.96 -2.79 -26.43
CA HIS A 141 -2.94 -2.42 -27.45
C HIS A 141 -4.14 -3.38 -27.53
N SER A 142 -4.40 -4.19 -26.48
CA SER A 142 -5.45 -5.21 -26.51
C SER A 142 -6.86 -4.62 -26.62
N ASP A 143 -7.03 -3.34 -26.28
CA ASP A 143 -8.27 -2.58 -26.42
C ASP A 143 -8.30 -1.67 -27.67
N ALA A 144 -7.19 -1.52 -28.41
CA ALA A 144 -7.07 -0.62 -29.55
C ALA A 144 -8.03 -0.94 -30.71
N LEU A 145 -8.56 -2.17 -30.76
CA LEU A 145 -9.55 -2.62 -31.74
C LEU A 145 -10.98 -2.66 -31.19
N ARG A 146 -11.25 -2.14 -29.99
CA ARG A 146 -12.64 -2.04 -29.49
C ARG A 146 -13.41 -1.04 -30.38
N PRO A 147 -14.55 -1.45 -30.98
CA PRO A 147 -15.31 -0.62 -31.93
C PRO A 147 -15.84 0.71 -31.37
N VAL A 148 -15.79 0.90 -30.06
CA VAL A 148 -16.17 2.13 -29.38
C VAL A 148 -15.01 2.52 -28.48
N SER A 149 -14.16 3.44 -28.94
CA SER A 149 -13.20 4.10 -28.05
C SER A 149 -14.02 4.94 -27.08
N HIS A 150 -14.16 4.47 -25.84
CA HIS A 150 -14.86 5.20 -24.79
C HIS A 150 -14.00 6.42 -24.40
N GLU A 151 -14.14 7.52 -25.14
CA GLU A 151 -13.74 8.90 -24.75
C GLU A 151 -12.27 9.11 -24.32
N ALA A 152 -11.33 8.33 -24.85
CA ALA A 152 -9.90 8.48 -24.54
C ALA A 152 -9.20 9.67 -25.24
N ASN A 153 -9.85 10.33 -26.20
CA ASN A 153 -9.14 11.24 -27.11
C ASN A 153 -8.87 12.65 -26.55
N ASP A 154 -9.50 13.06 -25.45
CA ASP A 154 -9.36 14.45 -24.94
C ASP A 154 -8.59 14.55 -23.61
N SER A 155 -8.17 13.42 -23.02
CA SER A 155 -7.32 13.43 -21.82
C SER A 155 -6.53 12.14 -21.70
N PHE A 156 -5.26 12.30 -21.32
CA PHE A 156 -4.27 11.24 -21.10
C PHE A 156 -4.72 10.08 -20.18
N ALA A 157 -5.81 10.24 -19.42
CA ALA A 157 -6.44 9.16 -18.64
C ALA A 157 -7.98 9.22 -18.63
N GLY A 158 -8.61 9.79 -19.66
CA GLY A 158 -10.07 9.98 -19.70
C GLY A 158 -10.59 11.00 -18.69
N GLU A 159 -9.73 11.86 -18.11
CA GLU A 159 -10.13 12.85 -17.10
C GLU A 159 -11.10 13.89 -17.66
N ALA A 160 -11.03 14.17 -18.96
CA ALA A 160 -11.93 15.10 -19.65
C ALA A 160 -13.39 14.61 -19.63
N ALA A 161 -13.63 13.30 -19.60
CA ALA A 161 -14.98 12.74 -19.51
C ALA A 161 -15.58 12.92 -18.10
N LEU A 162 -14.76 12.78 -17.05
CA LEU A 162 -15.20 12.90 -15.65
C LEU A 162 -15.26 14.35 -15.14
N ALA A 163 -14.42 15.24 -15.69
CA ALA A 163 -14.43 16.67 -15.37
C ALA A 163 -15.31 17.48 -16.33
N ARG A 164 -15.91 16.85 -17.35
CA ARG A 164 -16.90 17.53 -18.18
C ARG A 164 -18.06 17.93 -17.29
N PRO A 165 -18.41 19.23 -17.24
CA PRO A 165 -19.68 19.63 -16.64
C PRO A 165 -20.78 18.75 -17.24
N ALA A 166 -21.66 18.22 -16.38
CA ALA A 166 -22.81 17.47 -16.85
C ALA A 166 -23.46 18.27 -18.00
N SER A 167 -23.74 17.60 -19.13
CA SER A 167 -24.36 18.30 -20.25
C SER A 167 -25.66 18.96 -19.79
N SER A 168 -26.01 20.09 -20.41
CA SER A 168 -27.28 20.77 -20.08
C SER A 168 -28.46 19.81 -20.16
N GLU A 169 -28.44 18.85 -21.10
CA GLU A 169 -29.46 17.80 -21.22
C GLU A 169 -29.45 16.83 -20.04
N ALA A 170 -28.27 16.35 -19.60
CA ALA A 170 -28.17 15.46 -18.44
C ALA A 170 -28.66 16.15 -17.16
N LEU A 171 -28.33 17.44 -16.99
CA LEU A 171 -28.84 18.27 -15.89
C LEU A 171 -30.34 18.47 -15.97
N GLN A 172 -30.89 18.74 -17.16
CA GLN A 172 -32.33 18.87 -17.37
C GLN A 172 -33.07 17.55 -17.09
N MET A 173 -32.53 16.41 -17.53
CA MET A 173 -33.10 15.09 -17.24
C MET A 173 -33.09 14.78 -15.74
N ALA A 174 -31.97 15.03 -15.05
CA ALA A 174 -31.88 14.83 -13.61
C ALA A 174 -32.86 15.75 -12.85
N HIS A 175 -32.96 17.01 -13.26
CA HIS A 175 -33.91 17.96 -12.69
C HIS A 175 -35.37 17.54 -12.94
N ALA A 176 -35.70 17.08 -14.15
CA ALA A 176 -37.04 16.58 -14.48
C ALA A 176 -37.41 15.34 -13.67
N SER A 177 -36.47 14.40 -13.50
CA SER A 177 -36.64 13.20 -12.67
C SER A 177 -36.90 13.58 -11.21
N LEU A 178 -36.06 14.44 -10.63
CA LEU A 178 -36.25 14.92 -9.25
C LEU A 178 -37.58 15.66 -9.07
N THR A 179 -37.97 16.46 -10.05
CA THR A 179 -39.26 17.17 -10.03
C THR A 179 -40.42 16.19 -10.06
N ALA A 180 -40.34 15.13 -10.87
CA ALA A 180 -41.36 14.07 -10.92
C ALA A 180 -41.44 13.29 -9.60
N ASP A 181 -40.30 12.94 -9.00
CA ASP A 181 -40.25 12.22 -7.71
C ASP A 181 -40.85 13.07 -6.58
N VAL A 182 -40.53 14.37 -6.54
CA VAL A 182 -41.11 15.31 -5.56
C VAL A 182 -42.62 15.47 -5.78
N ALA A 183 -43.08 15.53 -7.03
CA ALA A 183 -44.50 15.61 -7.34
C ALA A 183 -45.24 14.33 -6.90
N ALA A 184 -44.66 13.16 -7.14
CA ALA A 184 -45.20 11.87 -6.70
C ALA A 184 -45.26 11.78 -5.17
N LEU A 185 -44.20 12.21 -4.47
CA LEU A 185 -44.17 12.27 -3.01
C LEU A 185 -45.24 13.23 -2.46
N HIS A 186 -45.44 14.38 -3.10
CA HIS A 186 -46.49 15.31 -2.69
C HIS A 186 -47.90 14.72 -2.88
N ALA A 187 -48.12 13.93 -3.94
CA ALA A 187 -49.38 13.23 -4.16
C ALA A 187 -49.65 12.18 -3.07
N THR A 188 -48.66 11.36 -2.70
CA THR A 188 -48.81 10.35 -1.64
C THR A 188 -49.04 10.98 -0.27
N VAL A 189 -48.34 12.06 0.06
CA VAL A 189 -48.58 12.82 1.30
C VAL A 189 -50.00 13.37 1.35
N LYS A 190 -50.52 13.87 0.23
CA LYS A 190 -51.89 14.37 0.13
C LYS A 190 -52.94 13.26 0.34
N GLU A 191 -52.69 12.08 -0.24
CA GLU A 191 -53.56 10.91 -0.06
C GLU A 191 -53.59 10.45 1.39
N VAL A 192 -52.42 10.29 2.02
CA VAL A 192 -52.31 9.94 3.46
C VAL A 192 -53.00 10.98 4.33
N SER A 193 -52.82 12.28 4.04
CA SER A 193 -53.50 13.34 4.76
C SER A 193 -55.02 13.25 4.63
N SER A 194 -55.54 12.87 3.46
CA SER A 194 -56.98 12.67 3.24
C SER A 194 -57.52 11.45 3.98
N MET A 195 -56.76 10.36 4.05
CA MET A 195 -57.11 9.16 4.82
C MET A 195 -57.19 9.51 6.30
N VAL A 196 -56.15 10.13 6.85
CA VAL A 196 -56.12 10.58 8.26
C VAL A 196 -57.28 11.53 8.56
N SER A 197 -57.60 12.45 7.67
CA SER A 197 -58.75 13.34 7.85
C SER A 197 -60.09 12.59 7.85
N THR A 198 -60.21 11.51 7.09
CA THR A 198 -61.43 10.70 7.01
C THR A 198 -61.57 9.85 8.27
N ASP A 199 -60.51 9.19 8.70
CA ASP A 199 -60.47 8.41 9.94
C ASP A 199 -60.77 9.29 11.15
N MET A 200 -60.22 10.52 11.21
CA MET A 200 -60.54 11.46 12.28
C MET A 200 -62.02 11.87 12.30
N LYS A 201 -62.70 11.94 11.15
CA LYS A 201 -64.14 12.22 11.09
C LYS A 201 -64.95 11.03 11.58
N GLU A 202 -64.58 9.82 11.17
CA GLU A 202 -65.22 8.57 11.61
C GLU A 202 -65.09 8.39 13.12
N ILE A 203 -63.89 8.55 13.68
CA ILE A 203 -63.66 8.50 15.14
C ILE A 203 -64.53 9.54 15.86
N ARG A 204 -64.60 10.77 15.34
CA ARG A 204 -65.45 11.82 15.92
C ARG A 204 -66.93 11.43 15.89
N GLN A 205 -67.39 10.80 14.82
CA GLN A 205 -68.77 10.35 14.67
C GLN A 205 -69.10 9.19 15.63
N GLN A 206 -68.23 8.18 15.74
CA GLN A 206 -68.36 7.08 16.69
C GLN A 206 -68.40 7.57 18.14
N LEU A 207 -67.52 8.51 18.50
CA LEU A 207 -67.55 9.15 19.82
C LEU A 207 -68.87 9.89 20.07
N SER A 208 -69.42 10.57 19.06
CA SER A 208 -70.72 11.23 19.18
C SER A 208 -71.87 10.24 19.36
N GLU A 209 -71.86 9.10 18.67
CA GLU A 209 -72.88 8.07 18.80
C GLU A 209 -72.82 7.39 20.17
N MET A 210 -71.62 7.05 20.64
CA MET A 210 -71.40 6.51 21.98
C MET A 210 -71.87 7.50 23.04
N GLY A 211 -71.59 8.80 22.88
CA GLY A 211 -72.10 9.85 23.77
C GLY A 211 -73.63 9.89 23.83
N ARG A 212 -74.33 9.71 22.70
CA ARG A 212 -75.80 9.60 22.67
C ARG A 212 -76.31 8.34 23.36
N LEU A 213 -75.60 7.21 23.21
CA LEU A 213 -75.97 5.95 23.82
C LEU A 213 -75.91 6.05 25.36
N VAL A 214 -74.80 6.60 25.88
CA VAL A 214 -74.62 6.86 27.31
C VAL A 214 -75.70 7.81 27.84
N ALA A 215 -76.01 8.89 27.12
CA ALA A 215 -77.09 9.81 27.50
C ALA A 215 -78.46 9.12 27.57
N ARG A 216 -78.76 8.21 26.63
CA ARG A 216 -80.01 7.42 26.65
C ARG A 216 -80.07 6.45 27.83
N THR A 217 -78.96 5.78 28.14
CA THR A 217 -78.88 4.87 29.29
C THR A 217 -79.10 5.63 30.61
N LEU A 218 -78.54 6.83 30.73
CA LEU A 218 -78.71 7.68 31.93
C LEU A 218 -80.12 8.30 32.03
N ALA A 219 -80.81 8.51 30.91
CA ALA A 219 -82.17 9.07 30.87
C ALA A 219 -83.29 8.01 31.00
N ALA A 220 -82.95 6.71 31.04
CA ALA A 220 -83.95 5.66 31.22
C ALA A 220 -84.53 5.72 32.65
N PRO A 221 -85.87 5.69 32.81
CA PRO A 221 -86.50 5.72 34.12
C PRO A 221 -86.11 4.47 34.91
N ALA A 222 -85.67 4.68 36.16
CA ALA A 222 -85.27 3.61 37.05
C ALA A 222 -86.39 2.56 37.17
N PRO A 223 -86.09 1.25 37.01
CA PRO A 223 -87.07 0.23 37.27
C PRO A 223 -87.39 0.20 38.77
N THR A 224 -88.68 0.37 39.09
CA THR A 224 -89.25 0.21 40.42
C THR A 224 -89.06 -1.24 40.88
N CYS A 225 -88.13 -1.50 41.79
CA CYS A 225 -88.00 -2.80 42.46
C CYS A 225 -88.77 -2.80 43.79
N LEU A 226 -89.70 -3.75 43.90
CA LEU A 226 -90.40 -4.14 45.12
C LEU A 226 -89.46 -4.85 46.11
N ALA A 227 -89.82 -4.73 47.39
CA ALA A 227 -89.06 -5.10 48.56
C ALA A 227 -89.18 -6.58 49.01
N ALA A 228 -88.32 -6.92 49.98
CA ALA A 228 -88.30 -8.06 50.95
C ALA A 228 -87.50 -9.32 50.54
N ASN A 229 -86.71 -10.00 51.38
CA ASN A 229 -86.08 -9.79 52.71
C ASN A 229 -84.98 -10.93 52.87
N PRO A 230 -84.43 -11.33 54.05
CA PRO A 230 -82.99 -11.28 54.36
C PRO A 230 -82.31 -12.65 54.61
N ASN A 231 -80.98 -12.70 54.50
CA ASN A 231 -80.04 -13.36 55.45
C ASN A 231 -78.69 -13.68 54.79
N GLY A 232 -77.61 -13.18 55.39
CA GLY A 232 -76.49 -14.04 55.77
C GLY A 232 -75.18 -14.04 54.95
N ILE A 233 -74.19 -13.32 55.52
CA ILE A 233 -72.78 -13.72 55.72
C ILE A 233 -71.70 -13.31 54.66
N ALA A 234 -70.87 -12.37 55.15
CA ALA A 234 -69.39 -12.22 55.08
C ALA A 234 -68.66 -11.65 53.84
N ALA A 235 -68.02 -10.49 54.11
CA ALA A 235 -66.62 -10.09 53.86
C ALA A 235 -66.00 -10.34 52.47
N THR A 236 -65.37 -9.37 51.79
CA THR A 236 -64.04 -8.83 52.16
C THR A 236 -63.69 -7.59 51.30
N ALA A 237 -62.93 -6.68 51.90
CA ALA A 237 -62.46 -5.38 51.43
C ALA A 237 -61.61 -5.37 50.13
N CYS A 238 -61.60 -4.24 49.40
CA CYS A 238 -60.41 -3.37 49.33
C CYS A 238 -60.64 -2.05 48.55
N GLN A 239 -60.47 -0.96 49.30
CA GLN A 239 -59.77 0.30 49.02
C GLN A 239 -60.00 1.11 47.74
N GLN A 240 -60.48 2.33 48.03
CA GLN A 240 -60.51 3.56 47.28
C GLN A 240 -59.11 4.07 46.87
N SER A 241 -59.06 4.84 45.78
CA SER A 241 -58.31 6.10 45.75
C SER A 241 -58.90 7.03 44.69
N SER A 242 -59.33 8.19 45.16
CA SER A 242 -59.92 9.32 44.46
C SER A 242 -58.84 10.36 44.12
N ALA A 243 -58.97 11.05 42.98
CA ALA A 243 -58.59 12.46 42.85
C ALA A 243 -59.23 13.08 41.60
N THR A 244 -59.71 14.30 41.80
CA THR A 244 -60.53 15.16 40.94
C THR A 244 -59.75 15.87 39.82
N PRO A 245 -60.44 16.42 38.79
CA PRO A 245 -59.83 17.11 37.67
C PRO A 245 -59.69 18.63 37.93
N SER A 246 -58.58 19.22 37.50
CA SER A 246 -58.39 20.68 37.44
C SER A 246 -58.56 21.20 36.02
N ALA A 247 -59.32 22.29 35.92
CA ALA A 247 -59.52 23.11 34.75
C ALA A 247 -58.22 23.83 34.33
N ILE A 248 -57.97 23.94 33.02
CA ILE A 248 -56.94 24.84 32.46
C ILE A 248 -57.51 25.58 31.24
N GLN A 249 -57.35 26.89 31.28
CA GLN A 249 -57.70 27.92 30.30
C GLN A 249 -56.84 27.88 29.01
N PRO A 250 -57.23 28.58 27.93
CA PRO A 250 -56.41 28.72 26.73
C PRO A 250 -55.40 29.87 26.88
N ALA A 251 -54.13 29.62 26.58
CA ALA A 251 -53.08 30.64 26.51
C ALA A 251 -52.63 30.89 25.07
N ARG A 252 -52.37 32.18 24.80
CA ARG A 252 -51.95 32.80 23.55
C ARG A 252 -50.63 32.28 22.97
N ALA A 253 -50.50 32.52 21.66
CA ALA A 253 -49.32 32.38 20.84
C ALA A 253 -48.06 33.05 21.41
N SER A 254 -46.94 32.33 21.35
CA SER A 254 -45.59 32.90 21.30
C SER A 254 -44.66 31.96 20.54
N THR A 255 -44.11 32.51 19.46
CA THR A 255 -42.97 32.04 18.69
C THR A 255 -41.78 31.74 19.59
N ARG A 256 -41.27 30.50 19.58
CA ARG A 256 -39.90 30.21 20.02
C ARG A 256 -39.29 29.03 19.25
N SER A 257 -38.06 29.28 18.84
CA SER A 257 -37.14 28.48 18.03
C SER A 257 -36.86 27.08 18.58
N TYR A 258 -36.86 26.09 17.70
CA TYR A 258 -36.33 24.75 17.94
C TYR A 258 -34.80 24.73 17.81
N PRO A 259 -34.05 24.08 18.72
CA PRO A 259 -32.70 23.61 18.43
C PRO A 259 -32.75 22.29 17.63
N PRO A 260 -31.71 21.94 16.85
CA PRO A 260 -31.69 20.71 16.07
C PRO A 260 -31.50 19.48 16.97
N PRO A 261 -31.94 18.29 16.53
CA PRO A 261 -31.79 17.08 17.32
C PRO A 261 -30.34 16.58 17.31
N LEU A 262 -29.83 16.24 18.50
CA LEU A 262 -28.64 15.44 18.68
C LEU A 262 -28.90 14.01 18.20
N ILE A 263 -28.12 13.58 17.20
CA ILE A 263 -28.07 12.19 16.73
C ILE A 263 -27.35 11.37 17.81
N SER A 264 -28.12 10.57 18.56
CA SER A 264 -27.60 9.56 19.47
C SER A 264 -27.19 8.33 18.67
N LEU A 265 -25.87 8.11 18.53
CA LEU A 265 -25.31 6.87 17.99
C LEU A 265 -25.20 5.86 19.13
N GLN A 266 -26.14 4.91 19.19
CA GLN A 266 -25.97 3.72 20.02
C GLN A 266 -24.96 2.75 19.35
N PRO A 267 -24.04 2.14 20.11
CA PRO A 267 -23.13 1.13 19.57
C PRO A 267 -23.88 -0.19 19.35
N THR A 268 -23.90 -0.65 18.10
CA THR A 268 -24.28 -2.01 17.75
C THR A 268 -23.24 -2.98 18.32
N HIS A 269 -23.64 -3.84 19.25
CA HIS A 269 -22.82 -4.94 19.74
C HIS A 269 -22.56 -5.93 18.59
N LEU A 270 -21.32 -5.96 18.10
CA LEU A 270 -20.82 -7.02 17.23
C LEU A 270 -20.46 -8.23 18.09
N THR A 271 -21.34 -9.23 18.08
CA THR A 271 -21.07 -10.56 18.63
C THR A 271 -20.04 -11.26 17.74
N VAL A 272 -18.84 -11.45 18.27
CA VAL A 272 -17.76 -12.24 17.67
C VAL A 272 -18.11 -13.73 17.78
N PRO A 273 -18.14 -14.51 16.69
CA PRO A 273 -18.30 -15.96 16.77
C PRO A 273 -17.02 -16.61 17.31
N GLN A 274 -17.15 -17.49 18.30
CA GLN A 274 -16.06 -18.33 18.79
C GLN A 274 -15.54 -19.28 17.69
N PRO A 275 -14.23 -19.57 17.66
CA PRO A 275 -13.67 -20.57 16.77
C PRO A 275 -13.96 -21.99 17.27
N VAL A 276 -14.55 -22.79 16.39
CA VAL A 276 -14.75 -24.23 16.55
C VAL A 276 -13.38 -24.93 16.59
N GLN A 277 -13.05 -25.54 17.72
CA GLN A 277 -11.92 -26.46 17.86
C GLN A 277 -12.16 -27.69 16.95
N ARG A 278 -11.33 -27.81 15.91
CA ARG A 278 -11.16 -29.08 15.17
C ARG A 278 -10.01 -29.86 15.80
N SER A 279 -10.36 -30.95 16.48
CA SER A 279 -9.47 -32.01 16.92
C SER A 279 -8.90 -32.77 15.71
N GLY A 280 -7.59 -32.70 15.53
CA GLY A 280 -6.83 -33.58 14.63
C GLY A 280 -6.23 -34.78 15.40
N PRO A 281 -6.02 -35.93 14.75
CA PRO A 281 -5.56 -37.16 15.41
C PRO A 281 -4.04 -37.13 15.71
N PRO A 282 -3.57 -37.95 16.67
CA PRO A 282 -2.20 -37.91 17.13
C PRO A 282 -1.27 -38.66 16.16
N MET A 283 -0.18 -38.01 15.73
CA MET A 283 0.94 -38.72 15.12
C MET A 283 1.90 -39.22 16.19
N SER A 284 2.08 -40.53 16.19
CA SER A 284 2.95 -41.31 17.06
C SER A 284 4.42 -40.92 16.87
N VAL A 285 5.10 -40.67 17.98
CA VAL A 285 6.55 -40.42 18.04
C VAL A 285 7.25 -41.76 18.27
N SER A 286 7.88 -42.30 17.22
CA SER A 286 8.76 -43.46 17.33
C SER A 286 10.19 -42.99 17.60
N LEU A 287 10.65 -43.19 18.83
CA LEU A 287 12.07 -43.16 19.20
C LEU A 287 12.81 -44.32 18.51
N SER A 288 13.90 -44.01 17.82
CA SER A 288 14.92 -45.00 17.49
C SER A 288 16.31 -44.40 17.66
N SER A 289 16.95 -44.85 18.73
CA SER A 289 18.37 -44.73 18.98
C SER A 289 19.13 -45.71 18.07
N ARG A 290 20.19 -45.25 17.39
CA ARG A 290 21.49 -45.94 17.31
C ARG A 290 22.47 -45.29 16.32
N VAL A 291 23.69 -45.10 16.85
CA VAL A 291 25.00 -45.40 16.22
C VAL A 291 25.41 -44.53 15.02
N GLY A 292 26.42 -43.68 15.27
CA GLY A 292 27.13 -42.96 14.22
C GLY A 292 28.06 -43.86 13.39
N PRO A 293 28.53 -43.34 12.25
CA PRO A 293 29.95 -43.50 11.93
C PRO A 293 30.61 -42.24 11.34
N GLN A 294 31.88 -42.09 11.74
CA GLN A 294 33.05 -41.63 10.98
C GLN A 294 32.89 -40.59 9.86
N ARG A 295 33.52 -39.44 10.12
CA ARG A 295 34.07 -38.51 9.13
C ARG A 295 34.97 -39.24 8.12
N THR A 296 34.58 -39.25 6.86
CA THR A 296 35.48 -39.39 5.71
C THR A 296 35.44 -38.12 4.87
N ALA A 297 36.62 -37.55 4.65
CA ALA A 297 36.81 -36.38 3.80
C ALA A 297 36.42 -36.73 2.36
N SER A 298 35.35 -36.11 1.86
CA SER A 298 34.88 -36.28 0.50
C SER A 298 35.21 -35.03 -0.31
N THR A 299 36.29 -35.12 -1.09
CA THR A 299 36.67 -34.15 -2.12
C THR A 299 35.52 -34.03 -3.12
N SER A 300 34.80 -32.92 -3.08
CA SER A 300 33.62 -32.68 -3.90
C SER A 300 34.05 -32.22 -5.30
N THR A 301 34.19 -33.16 -6.23
CA THR A 301 34.27 -32.84 -7.66
C THR A 301 32.89 -32.35 -8.10
N SER A 302 32.70 -31.03 -8.12
CA SER A 302 31.48 -30.38 -8.57
C SER A 302 31.26 -30.65 -10.06
N THR A 303 30.43 -31.64 -10.37
CA THR A 303 29.85 -31.84 -11.70
C THR A 303 28.89 -30.68 -11.97
N ARG A 304 29.42 -29.73 -12.75
CA ARG A 304 28.81 -28.49 -13.19
C ARG A 304 27.50 -28.79 -13.94
N ARG A 305 26.35 -28.57 -13.28
CA ARG A 305 25.04 -28.51 -13.95
C ARG A 305 25.14 -27.43 -15.04
N THR A 306 25.22 -27.86 -16.29
CA THR A 306 25.13 -26.99 -17.47
C THR A 306 23.71 -26.45 -17.54
N SER A 307 23.49 -25.28 -16.95
CA SER A 307 22.32 -24.45 -17.23
C SER A 307 22.20 -24.25 -18.74
N ASN A 308 20.97 -24.31 -19.26
CA ASN A 308 20.58 -24.05 -20.67
C ASN A 308 20.85 -22.59 -21.11
N LEU A 309 22.06 -22.09 -20.85
CA LEU A 309 22.52 -20.80 -21.35
C LEU A 309 22.86 -20.96 -22.83
N PRO A 310 22.43 -20.03 -23.69
CA PRO A 310 22.93 -19.97 -25.05
C PRO A 310 24.47 -20.03 -25.05
N PRO A 311 25.09 -20.83 -25.94
CA PRO A 311 26.53 -20.87 -26.09
C PRO A 311 27.10 -19.45 -26.24
N GLY A 312 28.10 -19.11 -25.42
CA GLY A 312 28.75 -17.79 -25.43
C GLY A 312 28.23 -16.76 -24.41
N LEU A 313 27.18 -17.08 -23.64
CA LEU A 313 26.72 -16.22 -22.54
C LEU A 313 27.38 -16.58 -21.21
N LEU A 314 28.64 -16.19 -21.04
CA LEU A 314 29.36 -16.36 -19.78
C LEU A 314 30.23 -15.14 -19.46
N ILE A 315 30.14 -14.66 -18.23
CA ILE A 315 31.08 -13.65 -17.68
C ILE A 315 32.08 -14.40 -16.78
N PRO A 316 33.36 -14.52 -17.20
CA PRO A 316 34.37 -15.26 -16.45
C PRO A 316 34.52 -14.79 -15.00
N ASN A 317 35.01 -15.64 -14.11
CA ASN A 317 35.42 -15.17 -12.80
C ASN A 317 36.79 -14.50 -12.90
N VAL A 318 37.02 -13.49 -12.06
CA VAL A 318 38.29 -12.79 -11.95
C VAL A 318 38.81 -13.01 -10.53
N PRO A 319 40.10 -13.35 -10.33
CA PRO A 319 41.15 -13.52 -11.33
C PRO A 319 40.93 -14.69 -12.28
N VAL A 320 41.38 -14.54 -13.53
CA VAL A 320 41.27 -15.59 -14.57
C VAL A 320 42.19 -16.76 -14.23
N LEU A 321 41.72 -17.98 -14.49
CA LEU A 321 42.52 -19.21 -14.44
C LEU A 321 43.01 -19.52 -15.86
N HIS A 322 44.32 -19.49 -16.06
CA HIS A 322 44.96 -19.78 -17.34
C HIS A 322 45.05 -21.29 -17.60
N VAL A 323 45.35 -21.68 -18.84
CA VAL A 323 45.42 -23.08 -19.28
C VAL A 323 46.52 -23.86 -18.55
N ASP A 324 47.57 -23.17 -18.10
CA ASP A 324 48.65 -23.72 -17.29
C ASP A 324 48.26 -23.93 -15.80
N GLY A 325 47.02 -23.60 -15.42
CA GLY A 325 46.52 -23.69 -14.05
C GLY A 325 46.93 -22.51 -13.16
N THR A 326 47.69 -21.55 -13.67
CA THR A 326 48.05 -20.34 -12.93
C THR A 326 46.87 -19.35 -12.92
N ARG A 327 46.79 -18.52 -11.87
CA ARG A 327 45.79 -17.44 -11.79
C ARG A 327 46.47 -16.11 -12.02
N THR A 328 45.80 -15.20 -12.73
CA THR A 328 46.26 -13.81 -12.82
C THR A 328 46.47 -13.25 -11.41
N PRO A 329 47.61 -12.60 -11.11
CA PRO A 329 47.81 -11.94 -9.83
C PRO A 329 46.68 -10.96 -9.53
N LYS A 330 46.30 -10.82 -8.24
CA LYS A 330 45.23 -9.89 -7.86
C LYS A 330 45.52 -8.45 -8.31
N SER A 331 46.78 -8.04 -8.25
CA SER A 331 47.28 -6.74 -8.73
C SER A 331 46.95 -6.47 -10.20
N ASP A 332 46.84 -7.53 -11.00
CA ASP A 332 46.70 -7.44 -12.45
C ASP A 332 45.28 -7.79 -12.92
N SER A 333 44.42 -8.18 -11.98
CA SER A 333 43.04 -8.61 -12.25
C SER A 333 42.16 -7.53 -12.91
N TRP A 334 42.53 -6.26 -12.81
CA TRP A 334 41.85 -5.16 -13.50
C TRP A 334 42.16 -5.15 -15.01
N ARG A 335 43.34 -5.61 -15.45
CA ARG A 335 43.68 -5.73 -16.87
C ARG A 335 42.80 -6.79 -17.55
N ASP A 336 42.54 -7.90 -16.86
CA ASP A 336 41.57 -8.90 -17.31
C ASP A 336 40.17 -8.29 -17.47
N ILE A 337 39.76 -7.40 -16.54
CA ILE A 337 38.47 -6.70 -16.63
C ILE A 337 38.41 -5.80 -17.87
N VAL A 338 39.45 -5.00 -18.11
CA VAL A 338 39.55 -4.12 -19.28
C VAL A 338 39.53 -4.93 -20.58
N ARG A 339 40.28 -6.03 -20.65
CA ARG A 339 40.28 -6.95 -21.80
C ARG A 339 38.90 -7.55 -22.05
N HIS A 340 38.25 -8.10 -21.01
CA HIS A 340 36.90 -8.64 -21.14
C HIS A 340 35.88 -7.59 -21.61
N TRP A 341 36.08 -6.32 -21.22
CA TRP A 341 35.21 -5.22 -21.60
C TRP A 341 35.37 -4.81 -23.07
N THR A 342 36.62 -4.80 -23.57
CA THR A 342 36.99 -4.24 -24.87
C THR A 342 37.10 -5.26 -25.99
N GLU A 343 37.65 -6.44 -25.69
CA GLU A 343 37.99 -7.49 -26.65
C GLU A 343 37.19 -8.78 -26.43
N GLY A 344 36.75 -9.04 -25.20
CA GLY A 344 36.21 -10.34 -24.79
C GLY A 344 37.31 -11.31 -24.36
N GLU A 345 36.99 -12.60 -24.28
CA GLU A 345 37.95 -13.69 -24.04
C GLU A 345 37.32 -15.02 -24.53
N PRO A 346 37.44 -15.33 -25.84
CA PRO A 346 36.81 -16.52 -26.44
C PRO A 346 37.23 -17.83 -25.78
N ARG A 347 38.47 -17.93 -25.26
CA ARG A 347 38.98 -19.12 -24.57
C ARG A 347 38.20 -19.44 -23.29
N LEU A 348 37.58 -18.43 -22.68
CA LEU A 348 36.72 -18.57 -21.49
C LEU A 348 35.23 -18.55 -21.84
N GLY A 349 34.89 -18.60 -23.14
CA GLY A 349 33.50 -18.54 -23.62
C GLY A 349 32.89 -17.14 -23.66
N LEU A 350 33.70 -16.08 -23.53
CA LEU A 350 33.25 -14.69 -23.70
C LEU A 350 33.59 -14.22 -25.13
N HIS A 351 32.76 -14.58 -26.10
CA HIS A 351 33.04 -14.27 -27.51
C HIS A 351 32.76 -12.81 -27.91
N ILE A 352 31.82 -12.16 -27.23
CA ILE A 352 31.42 -10.77 -27.50
C ILE A 352 31.97 -9.91 -26.35
N PRO A 353 32.68 -8.80 -26.63
CA PRO A 353 33.12 -7.85 -25.61
C PRO A 353 31.94 -7.38 -24.76
N LEU A 354 32.13 -7.19 -23.45
CA LEU A 354 31.01 -6.84 -22.57
C LEU A 354 30.37 -5.49 -22.87
N LYS A 355 31.11 -4.55 -23.47
CA LYS A 355 30.57 -3.26 -23.92
C LYS A 355 29.54 -3.41 -25.05
N ASP A 356 29.66 -4.48 -25.84
CA ASP A 356 28.83 -4.76 -27.02
C ASP A 356 27.69 -5.75 -26.69
N TRP A 357 27.54 -6.15 -25.41
CA TRP A 357 26.46 -7.03 -25.00
C TRP A 357 25.10 -6.34 -25.12
N PRO A 358 24.12 -6.97 -25.81
CA PRO A 358 22.74 -6.52 -25.81
C PRO A 358 22.19 -6.34 -24.39
N HIS A 359 21.43 -5.27 -24.16
CA HIS A 359 20.89 -4.94 -22.83
C HIS A 359 20.11 -6.10 -22.18
N HIS A 360 19.35 -6.87 -22.96
CA HIS A 360 18.57 -8.00 -22.45
C HIS A 360 19.43 -9.18 -21.94
N TYR A 361 20.73 -9.24 -22.25
CA TYR A 361 21.62 -10.29 -21.73
C TYR A 361 21.93 -10.12 -20.25
N TYR A 362 22.07 -8.87 -19.78
CA TYR A 362 22.39 -8.58 -18.37
C TYR A 362 21.22 -7.94 -17.58
N ASN A 363 20.14 -7.53 -18.24
CA ASN A 363 18.91 -7.04 -17.58
C ASN A 363 17.65 -7.88 -17.86
N GLY A 364 17.74 -8.92 -18.68
CA GLY A 364 16.61 -9.81 -18.99
C GLY A 364 16.51 -11.02 -18.05
N ARG A 365 16.05 -12.16 -18.61
CA ARG A 365 15.83 -13.42 -17.88
C ARG A 365 17.06 -13.90 -17.08
N TYR A 366 18.27 -13.59 -17.56
CA TYR A 366 19.54 -13.98 -16.94
C TYR A 366 20.17 -12.87 -16.08
N GLY A 367 19.48 -11.74 -15.91
CA GLY A 367 20.05 -10.54 -15.31
C GLY A 367 20.60 -10.76 -13.89
N ARG A 368 19.94 -11.58 -13.06
CA ARG A 368 20.45 -11.89 -11.71
C ARG A 368 21.85 -12.50 -11.70
N GLN A 369 22.26 -13.21 -12.77
CA GLN A 369 23.57 -13.85 -12.85
C GLN A 369 24.66 -12.91 -13.37
N PHE A 370 24.31 -12.04 -14.32
CA PHE A 370 25.28 -11.25 -15.08
C PHE A 370 25.32 -9.77 -14.71
N ASN A 371 24.21 -9.19 -14.24
CA ASN A 371 24.09 -7.76 -13.97
C ASN A 371 25.22 -7.26 -13.06
N THR A 372 25.42 -7.90 -11.90
CA THR A 372 26.44 -7.47 -10.94
C THR A 372 27.83 -7.51 -11.55
N LYS A 373 28.22 -8.59 -12.25
CA LYS A 373 29.55 -8.71 -12.83
C LYS A 373 29.74 -7.74 -14.00
N HIS A 374 28.73 -7.57 -14.84
CA HIS A 374 28.74 -6.62 -15.97
C HIS A 374 28.94 -5.19 -15.45
N TYR A 375 28.16 -4.79 -14.44
CA TYR A 375 28.29 -3.48 -13.79
C TYR A 375 29.67 -3.26 -13.14
N GLN A 376 30.18 -4.25 -12.40
CA GLN A 376 31.51 -4.14 -11.78
C GLN A 376 32.61 -3.93 -12.83
N ARG A 377 32.53 -4.68 -13.94
CA ARG A 377 33.49 -4.60 -15.04
C ARG A 377 33.36 -3.28 -15.81
N SER A 378 32.14 -2.82 -16.04
CA SER A 378 31.87 -1.55 -16.72
C SER A 378 32.46 -0.38 -15.94
N VAL A 379 32.28 -0.34 -14.62
CA VAL A 379 32.80 0.74 -13.77
C VAL A 379 34.33 0.81 -13.85
N VAL A 380 35.02 -0.32 -13.65
CA VAL A 380 36.49 -0.35 -13.69
C VAL A 380 37.02 -0.03 -15.09
N ALA A 381 36.46 -0.64 -16.13
CA ALA A 381 36.93 -0.45 -17.50
C ALA A 381 36.66 0.98 -18.01
N THR A 382 35.48 1.54 -17.73
CA THR A 382 35.17 2.92 -18.15
C THR A 382 35.97 3.95 -17.38
N GLU A 383 36.31 3.71 -16.10
CA GLU A 383 37.22 4.60 -15.38
C GLU A 383 38.58 4.63 -16.09
N PHE A 384 39.16 3.47 -16.37
CA PHE A 384 40.46 3.37 -17.05
C PHE A 384 40.42 3.99 -18.46
N LEU A 385 39.43 3.63 -19.27
CA LEU A 385 39.37 4.05 -20.68
C LEU A 385 38.95 5.51 -20.86
N ASN A 386 38.02 6.02 -20.04
CA ASN A 386 37.45 7.35 -20.27
C ASN A 386 38.13 8.43 -19.43
N GLU A 387 38.38 8.17 -18.14
CA GLU A 387 38.95 9.17 -17.23
C GLU A 387 40.47 9.24 -17.33
N PHE A 388 41.11 8.09 -17.57
CA PHE A 388 42.56 7.99 -17.72
C PHE A 388 42.99 7.79 -19.17
N GLN A 389 42.06 7.78 -20.13
CA GLN A 389 42.36 7.63 -21.57
C GLN A 389 43.18 6.37 -21.91
N GLY A 390 43.11 5.33 -21.06
CA GLY A 390 43.92 4.13 -21.18
C GLY A 390 45.39 4.30 -20.73
N ASP A 391 45.74 5.41 -20.08
CA ASP A 391 47.06 5.62 -19.47
C ASP A 391 47.19 4.77 -18.19
N GLU A 392 47.95 3.69 -18.32
CA GLU A 392 48.19 2.75 -17.23
C GLU A 392 49.00 3.36 -16.08
N ASP A 393 49.98 4.21 -16.37
CA ASP A 393 50.82 4.82 -15.35
C ASP A 393 50.01 5.82 -14.53
N ALA A 394 49.20 6.66 -15.17
CA ALA A 394 48.31 7.59 -14.50
C ALA A 394 47.25 6.84 -13.66
N PHE A 395 46.67 5.76 -14.19
CA PHE A 395 45.70 4.93 -13.49
C PHE A 395 46.30 4.25 -12.26
N LEU A 396 47.50 3.68 -12.38
CA LEU A 396 48.22 3.06 -11.27
C LEU A 396 48.76 4.09 -10.27
N LYS A 397 49.05 5.32 -10.69
CA LYS A 397 49.38 6.41 -9.77
C LYS A 397 48.18 6.78 -8.89
N ALA A 398 46.98 6.88 -9.49
CA ALA A 398 45.76 7.20 -8.76
C ALA A 398 45.20 6.03 -7.92
N TYR A 399 45.26 4.80 -8.44
CA TYR A 399 44.58 3.64 -7.83
C TYR A 399 45.48 2.44 -7.52
N GLY A 400 46.79 2.53 -7.72
CA GLY A 400 47.72 1.40 -7.62
C GLY A 400 47.70 0.68 -6.26
N GLY A 401 47.47 1.43 -5.16
CA GLY A 401 47.28 0.82 -3.84
C GLY A 401 46.08 -0.13 -3.79
N ALA A 402 44.93 0.31 -4.32
CA ALA A 402 43.72 -0.50 -4.37
C ALA A 402 43.80 -1.60 -5.43
N ALA A 403 44.49 -1.35 -6.56
CA ALA A 403 44.72 -2.35 -7.60
C ALA A 403 45.52 -3.56 -7.05
N ARG A 404 46.58 -3.32 -6.27
CA ARG A 404 47.40 -4.37 -5.62
C ARG A 404 46.59 -5.27 -4.68
N GLU A 405 45.57 -4.72 -4.01
CA GLU A 405 44.66 -5.49 -3.14
C GLU A 405 43.62 -6.31 -3.94
N GLY A 406 43.40 -5.97 -5.21
CA GLY A 406 42.51 -6.65 -6.15
C GLY A 406 41.31 -5.82 -6.62
N HIS A 407 40.68 -6.26 -7.72
CA HIS A 407 39.62 -5.51 -8.40
C HIS A 407 38.41 -5.13 -7.51
N THR A 408 38.06 -5.92 -6.47
CA THR A 408 36.97 -5.55 -5.55
C THR A 408 37.30 -4.31 -4.72
N LYS A 409 38.55 -4.18 -4.25
CA LYS A 409 39.01 -2.99 -3.53
C LYS A 409 39.09 -1.80 -4.47
N LEU A 410 39.67 -2.02 -5.65
CA LEU A 410 39.75 -1.03 -6.73
C LEU A 410 38.35 -0.45 -7.05
N LEU A 411 37.35 -1.31 -7.28
CA LEU A 411 35.98 -0.88 -7.54
C LEU A 411 35.41 0.01 -6.43
N LYS A 412 35.61 -0.36 -5.16
CA LYS A 412 35.12 0.45 -4.02
C LYS A 412 35.76 1.84 -4.00
N VAL A 413 37.06 1.93 -4.28
CA VAL A 413 37.79 3.21 -4.32
C VAL A 413 37.32 4.07 -5.50
N ILE A 414 37.11 3.47 -6.68
CA ILE A 414 36.56 4.17 -7.85
C ILE A 414 35.16 4.72 -7.55
N LEU A 415 34.26 3.91 -6.98
CA LEU A 415 32.92 4.37 -6.61
C LEU A 415 32.95 5.48 -5.55
N GLY A 416 33.86 5.38 -4.57
CA GLY A 416 34.08 6.43 -3.58
C GLY A 416 34.63 7.73 -4.18
N ALA A 417 35.48 7.65 -5.20
CA ALA A 417 35.95 8.82 -5.94
C ALA A 417 34.83 9.45 -6.77
N ARG A 418 34.04 8.66 -7.51
CA ARG A 418 32.88 9.14 -8.29
C ARG A 418 31.84 9.85 -7.42
N ASN A 419 31.60 9.37 -6.21
CA ASN A 419 30.66 10.02 -5.29
C ASN A 419 31.17 11.35 -4.74
N ARG A 420 32.50 11.51 -4.57
CA ARG A 420 33.10 12.76 -4.08
C ARG A 420 33.10 13.88 -5.12
N TYR A 421 33.29 13.54 -6.39
CA TYR A 421 33.45 14.51 -7.49
C TYR A 421 32.23 14.58 -8.42
N ARG A 422 31.01 14.35 -7.90
CA ARG A 422 29.80 14.23 -8.71
C ARG A 422 29.28 15.56 -9.29
N GLY A 423 29.84 16.69 -8.86
CA GLY A 423 29.32 18.05 -9.14
C GLY A 423 30.10 18.87 -10.17
N ASP A 424 31.40 18.65 -10.33
CA ASP A 424 32.25 19.71 -10.91
C ASP A 424 32.59 19.52 -12.39
N GLY A 425 32.24 18.38 -12.99
CA GLY A 425 32.63 18.08 -14.39
C GLY A 425 34.15 18.00 -14.61
N GLU A 426 34.95 18.18 -13.57
CA GLU A 426 36.40 18.10 -13.62
C GLU A 426 36.86 16.65 -13.79
N CYS A 427 37.79 16.47 -14.74
CA CYS A 427 38.35 15.18 -15.08
C CYS A 427 39.18 14.65 -13.90
N ARG A 428 38.90 13.43 -13.42
CA ARG A 428 39.60 12.88 -12.22
C ARG A 428 41.08 12.55 -12.45
N SER A 429 41.59 12.76 -13.67
CA SER A 429 43.01 12.67 -14.00
C SER A 429 43.92 13.50 -13.06
N HIS A 430 43.39 14.56 -12.44
CA HIS A 430 44.13 15.38 -11.47
C HIS A 430 44.54 14.61 -10.20
N LEU A 431 43.85 13.52 -9.83
CA LEU A 431 44.25 12.66 -8.70
C LEU A 431 45.61 12.01 -8.92
N ALA A 432 46.06 11.88 -10.18
CA ALA A 432 47.42 11.45 -10.48
C ALA A 432 48.46 12.51 -10.08
N ASN A 433 48.10 13.78 -9.88
CA ASN A 433 49.05 14.85 -9.57
C ASN A 433 49.12 15.21 -8.09
N GLU A 434 48.22 14.69 -7.25
CA GLU A 434 48.33 14.90 -5.81
C GLU A 434 49.49 14.06 -5.22
N PRO A 435 50.36 14.67 -4.39
CA PRO A 435 51.39 13.93 -3.69
C PRO A 435 50.72 12.90 -2.77
N GLY A 436 50.97 11.62 -3.03
CA GLY A 436 50.31 10.53 -2.31
C GLY A 436 50.45 10.66 -0.79
N PRO A 437 49.47 10.17 -0.02
CA PRO A 437 49.46 10.31 1.44
C PRO A 437 50.76 9.72 2.00
N GLN A 438 51.57 10.58 2.64
CA GLN A 438 52.76 10.16 3.37
C GLN A 438 52.30 9.17 4.43
N ARG A 439 52.75 7.91 4.31
CA ARG A 439 52.52 6.89 5.32
C ARG A 439 53.31 7.30 6.56
N THR A 440 52.62 7.84 7.57
CA THR A 440 53.10 7.97 8.95
C THR A 440 53.14 6.62 9.64
#